data_AF-A0A0C2HKC4-F1
#
_entry.id   AF-A0A0C2HKC4-F1
#
_cell.length_a   1.000
_cell.length_b   1.000
_cell.length_c   1.000
_cell.angle_alpha   90.00
_cell.angle_beta   90.00
_cell.angle_gamma   90.00
#
_symmetry.space_group_name_H-M   'P 1'
#
loop_
_entity.id
_entity.type
_entity.pdbx_description
1 polymer ?
#
loop_
_entity_poly.entity_id
_entity_poly.type
_entity_poly.pdbx_seq_one_letter_code
_entity_poly.pdbx_strand_id
1 'polypeptide(L)'
;MKIIDQLEVFEKTIDEASQVTGGEAAARLFTVYREVLLYLLENNRLEITGDAEQLWDYVQSYTPGALYRVASYHRKNHGQPRLDYRQLIYHTKENTLNDHKAREVLGNEE
;
A
#
# COMPACT_ATOMS: atom_id res chain seq x y z
N MET A 1 -17.56 4.54 5.21
CA MET A 1 -16.84 3.73 6.23
C MET A 1 -15.76 4.62 6.79
N LYS A 2 -15.51 4.64 8.11
CA LYS A 2 -14.49 5.54 8.65
C LYS A 2 -13.09 4.93 8.53
N ILE A 3 -12.07 5.77 8.62
CA ILE A 3 -10.67 5.33 8.62
C ILE A 3 -10.37 4.34 9.75
N ILE A 4 -10.92 4.55 10.96
CA ILE A 4 -10.76 3.61 12.07
C ILE A 4 -11.31 2.21 11.73
N ASP A 5 -12.51 2.14 11.13
CA ASP A 5 -13.12 0.88 10.71
C ASP A 5 -12.26 0.20 9.61
N GLN A 6 -11.68 1.01 8.71
CA GLN A 6 -10.83 0.51 7.63
C GLN A 6 -9.52 -0.10 8.15
N LEU A 7 -8.95 0.46 9.24
CA LEU A 7 -7.77 -0.10 9.88
C LEU A 7 -8.08 -1.49 10.47
N GLU A 8 -9.21 -1.64 11.16
CA GLU A 8 -9.66 -2.95 11.68
C GLU A 8 -9.86 -3.97 10.55
N VAL A 9 -10.47 -3.55 9.43
CA VAL A 9 -10.63 -4.40 8.24
C VAL A 9 -9.28 -4.86 7.69
N PHE A 10 -8.27 -3.99 7.63
CA PHE A 10 -6.95 -4.37 7.18
C PHE A 10 -6.28 -5.38 8.10
N GLU A 11 -6.31 -5.15 9.41
CA GLU A 11 -5.71 -6.06 10.39
C GLU A 11 -6.36 -7.45 10.31
N LYS A 12 -7.69 -7.49 10.30
CA LYS A 12 -8.43 -8.75 10.13
C LYS A 12 -8.10 -9.45 8.81
N THR A 13 -8.04 -8.71 7.71
CA THR A 13 -7.74 -9.30 6.39
C THR A 13 -6.32 -9.85 6.34
N ILE A 14 -5.34 -9.17 6.94
CA ILE A 14 -3.96 -9.65 7.01
C ILE A 14 -3.90 -10.95 7.83
N ASP A 15 -4.55 -10.98 8.98
CA ASP A 15 -4.55 -12.14 9.87
C ASP A 15 -5.21 -13.35 9.20
N GLU A 16 -6.38 -13.18 8.59
CA GLU A 16 -7.10 -14.25 7.88
C GLU A 16 -6.31 -14.72 6.65
N ALA A 17 -5.78 -13.80 5.85
CA ALA A 17 -5.02 -14.14 4.65
C ALA A 17 -3.70 -14.85 4.97
N SER A 18 -3.08 -14.55 6.11
CA SER A 18 -1.83 -15.21 6.54
C SER A 18 -2.03 -16.65 7.01
N GLN A 19 -3.27 -17.07 7.27
CA GLN A 19 -3.61 -18.40 7.76
C GLN A 19 -4.06 -19.38 6.67
N VAL A 20 -4.35 -18.88 5.46
CA VAL A 20 -4.88 -19.70 4.35
C VAL A 20 -3.86 -19.87 3.23
N THR A 21 -3.78 -21.09 2.68
CA THR A 21 -2.95 -21.38 1.51
C THR A 21 -3.33 -20.48 0.34
N GLY A 22 -2.38 -19.72 -0.20
CA GLY A 22 -2.61 -18.79 -1.31
C GLY A 22 -3.02 -17.38 -0.88
N GLY A 23 -3.20 -17.12 0.42
CA GLY A 23 -3.52 -15.79 0.94
C GLY A 23 -2.31 -14.84 1.04
N GLU A 24 -1.09 -15.30 0.76
CA GLU A 24 0.14 -14.52 0.96
C GLU A 24 0.17 -13.25 0.11
N ALA A 25 -0.43 -13.29 -1.09
CA ALA A 25 -0.53 -12.10 -1.94
C ALA A 25 -1.43 -11.03 -1.32
N ALA A 26 -2.58 -11.43 -0.78
CA ALA A 26 -3.49 -10.53 -0.08
C ALA A 26 -2.84 -9.99 1.20
N ALA A 27 -2.23 -10.85 2.02
CA ALA A 27 -1.54 -10.44 3.23
C ALA A 27 -0.47 -9.38 2.94
N ARG A 28 0.34 -9.56 1.88
CA ARG A 28 1.33 -8.56 1.45
C ARG A 28 0.69 -7.25 1.03
N LEU A 29 -0.34 -7.29 0.19
CA LEU A 29 -1.01 -6.10 -0.32
C LEU A 29 -1.66 -5.28 0.81
N PHE A 30 -2.41 -5.95 1.68
CA PHE A 30 -3.08 -5.29 2.79
C PHE A 30 -2.10 -4.79 3.86
N THR A 31 -0.95 -5.47 4.05
CA THR A 31 0.14 -4.93 4.88
C THR A 31 0.65 -3.60 4.32
N VAL A 32 0.88 -3.50 3.00
CA VAL A 32 1.30 -2.23 2.39
C VAL A 32 0.25 -1.14 2.61
N TYR A 33 -1.03 -1.43 2.39
CA TYR A 33 -2.10 -0.45 2.58
C TYR A 33 -2.24 -0.01 4.04
N ARG A 34 -2.10 -0.92 5.00
CA ARG A 34 -2.09 -0.60 6.43
C ARG A 34 -0.96 0.37 6.78
N GLU A 35 0.26 0.09 6.34
CA GLU A 35 1.42 0.94 6.62
C GLU A 35 1.32 2.31 5.93
N VAL A 36 0.75 2.37 4.71
CA VAL A 36 0.45 3.64 4.05
C VAL A 36 -0.61 4.44 4.82
N LEU A 37 -1.67 3.79 5.29
CA LEU A 37 -2.70 4.45 6.08
C LEU A 37 -2.11 5.05 7.38
N LEU A 38 -1.32 4.27 8.11
CA LEU A 38 -0.66 4.73 9.34
C LEU A 38 0.26 5.93 9.06
N TYR A 39 1.07 5.84 8.00
CA TYR A 39 1.91 6.96 7.57
C TYR A 39 1.09 8.23 7.28
N LEU A 40 -0.05 8.12 6.59
CA LEU A 40 -0.89 9.27 6.27
C LEU A 40 -1.53 9.88 7.52
N LEU A 41 -1.94 9.06 8.49
CA LEU A 41 -2.47 9.52 9.78
C LEU A 41 -1.40 10.28 10.58
N GLU A 42 -0.21 9.71 10.72
CA GLU A 42 0.90 10.34 11.47
C GLU A 42 1.37 11.66 10.87
N ASN A 43 1.25 11.81 9.55
CA ASN A 43 1.63 13.02 8.83
C ASN A 43 0.46 14.01 8.68
N ASN A 44 -0.65 13.81 9.40
CA ASN A 44 -1.86 14.65 9.33
C ASN A 44 -2.40 14.84 7.91
N ARG A 45 -2.23 13.82 7.06
CA ARG A 45 -2.76 13.79 5.67
C ARG A 45 -4.17 13.19 5.62
N LEU A 46 -4.51 12.38 6.62
CA LEU A 46 -5.83 11.82 6.86
C LEU A 46 -6.18 12.00 8.33
N GLU A 47 -7.48 11.99 8.64
CA GLU A 47 -7.99 11.99 10.00
C GLU A 47 -8.59 10.61 10.34
N ILE A 48 -8.37 10.12 11.56
CA ILE A 48 -8.86 8.80 11.99
C ILE A 48 -10.40 8.68 11.98
N THR A 49 -11.09 9.82 12.13
CA THR A 49 -12.55 9.93 12.03
C THR A 49 -13.05 10.26 10.62
N GLY A 50 -12.14 10.49 9.68
CA GLY A 50 -12.43 10.83 8.29
C GLY A 50 -12.97 9.65 7.49
N ASP A 51 -13.35 9.93 6.24
CA ASP A 51 -13.87 8.91 5.31
C ASP A 51 -12.73 8.05 4.73
N ALA A 52 -12.92 6.74 4.73
CA ALA A 52 -12.00 5.79 4.13
C ALA A 52 -11.88 5.96 2.60
N GLU A 53 -12.86 6.59 1.93
CA GLU A 53 -12.77 6.90 0.50
C GLU A 53 -11.53 7.74 0.16
N GLN A 54 -11.11 8.64 1.06
CA GLN A 54 -9.89 9.45 0.88
C GLN A 54 -8.61 8.60 0.83
N LEU A 55 -8.57 7.51 1.60
CA LEU A 55 -7.47 6.55 1.51
C LEU A 55 -7.49 5.86 0.15
N TRP A 56 -8.67 5.43 -0.31
CA TRP A 56 -8.83 4.72 -1.57
C TRP A 56 -8.43 5.57 -2.77
N ASP A 57 -8.85 6.84 -2.81
CA ASP A 57 -8.44 7.81 -3.82
C ASP A 57 -6.91 8.00 -3.85
N TYR A 58 -6.30 8.05 -2.66
CA TYR A 58 -4.85 8.13 -2.53
C TYR A 58 -4.20 6.88 -3.13
N VAL A 59 -4.51 5.67 -2.63
CA VAL A 59 -3.81 4.45 -3.07
C VAL A 59 -4.04 4.14 -4.55
N GLN A 60 -5.21 4.47 -5.11
CA GLN A 60 -5.50 4.27 -6.54
C GLN A 60 -4.70 5.20 -7.45
N SER A 61 -4.14 6.29 -6.94
CA SER A 61 -3.33 7.22 -7.73
C SER A 61 -1.89 6.73 -7.95
N TYR A 62 -1.42 5.80 -7.10
CA TYR A 62 -0.02 5.39 -7.04
C TYR A 62 0.22 3.95 -7.51
N THR A 63 1.43 3.67 -7.98
CA THR A 63 1.85 2.30 -8.26
C THR A 63 2.03 1.51 -6.96
N PRO A 64 1.85 0.18 -6.98
CA PRO A 64 2.16 -0.65 -5.81
C PRO A 64 3.62 -0.51 -5.34
N GLY A 65 4.56 -0.23 -6.27
CA GLY A 65 5.95 0.06 -5.93
C GLY A 65 6.13 1.36 -5.14
N ALA A 66 5.38 2.41 -5.48
CA ALA A 66 5.42 3.66 -4.73
C ALA A 66 4.83 3.49 -3.32
N LEU A 67 3.67 2.82 -3.22
CA LEU A 67 3.05 2.48 -1.95
C LEU A 67 3.95 1.61 -1.08
N TYR A 68 4.65 0.64 -1.67
CA TYR A 68 5.61 -0.21 -0.99
C TYR A 68 6.80 0.57 -0.42
N ARG A 69 7.30 1.57 -1.14
CA ARG A 69 8.37 2.46 -0.63
C ARG A 69 7.90 3.27 0.58
N VAL A 70 6.68 3.79 0.55
CA VAL A 70 6.07 4.51 1.69
C VAL A 70 5.92 3.57 2.90
N ALA A 71 5.36 2.37 2.69
CA ALA A 71 5.23 1.37 3.74
C ALA A 71 6.59 0.97 4.35
N SER A 72 7.60 0.75 3.50
CA SER A 72 8.96 0.41 3.95
C SER A 72 9.61 1.55 4.73
N TYR A 73 9.39 2.80 4.31
CA TYR A 73 9.85 3.99 5.03
C TYR A 73 9.20 4.12 6.40
N HIS A 74 7.87 3.98 6.48
CA HIS A 74 7.13 4.04 7.73
C HIS A 74 7.61 2.98 8.74
N ARG A 75 7.74 1.72 8.31
CA ARG A 75 8.24 0.63 9.15
C ARG A 75 9.66 0.86 9.65
N LYS A 76 10.53 1.37 8.77
CA LYS A 76 11.92 1.71 9.12
C LYS A 76 11.96 2.77 10.24
N ASN A 77 11.11 3.79 10.17
CA ASN A 77 11.07 4.85 11.18
C ASN A 77 10.54 4.37 12.53
N HIS A 78 9.77 3.28 12.56
CA HIS A 78 9.22 2.67 13.77
C HIS A 78 10.01 1.46 14.28
N GLY A 79 11.21 1.20 13.73
CA GLY A 79 12.04 0.06 14.14
C GLY A 79 11.41 -1.31 13.85
N GLN A 80 10.45 -1.37 12.94
CA GLN A 80 9.75 -2.61 12.58
C GLN A 80 10.55 -3.42 11.55
N PRO A 81 10.35 -4.76 11.47
CA PRO A 81 10.98 -5.59 10.46
C PRO A 81 10.69 -5.09 9.04
N ARG A 82 11.69 -5.14 8.16
CA ARG A 82 11.53 -4.72 6.76
C ARG A 82 10.53 -5.62 6.04
N LEU A 83 9.78 -5.03 5.11
CA LEU A 83 9.08 -5.81 4.09
C LEU A 83 10.17 -6.35 3.13
N ASP A 84 10.23 -7.67 2.93
CA ASP A 84 11.15 -8.33 1.96
C ASP A 84 10.35 -8.92 0.80
N TYR A 85 9.47 -8.11 0.20
CA TYR A 85 8.60 -8.58 -0.89
C TYR A 85 9.39 -8.58 -2.18
N ARG A 86 9.55 -9.74 -2.81
CA ARG A 86 10.39 -9.93 -4.01
C ARG A 86 9.62 -9.81 -5.33
N GLN A 87 8.30 -9.69 -5.27
CA GLN A 87 7.43 -9.60 -6.44
C GLN A 87 7.68 -8.27 -7.17
N LEU A 88 7.87 -8.34 -8.50
CA LEU A 88 8.25 -7.20 -9.34
C LEU A 88 7.31 -5.98 -9.20
N ILE A 89 6.02 -6.22 -8.95
CA ILE A 89 5.02 -5.15 -8.78
C ILE A 89 5.35 -4.18 -7.64
N TYR A 90 6.10 -4.63 -6.61
CA TYR A 90 6.54 -3.79 -5.50
C TYR A 90 7.84 -3.03 -5.79
N HIS A 91 8.46 -3.28 -6.94
CA HIS A 91 9.73 -2.68 -7.38
C HIS A 91 9.57 -1.79 -8.62
N THR A 92 8.33 -1.53 -9.04
CA THR A 92 8.01 -0.51 -10.06
C THR A 92 8.58 0.85 -9.65
N LYS A 93 9.35 1.48 -10.55
CA LYS A 93 10.08 2.72 -10.25
C LYS A 93 9.16 3.93 -10.29
N GLU A 94 8.16 3.91 -11.17
CA GLU A 94 7.22 5.00 -11.36
C GLU A 94 6.38 5.23 -10.09
N ASN A 95 6.02 6.49 -9.85
CA ASN A 95 5.25 6.85 -8.65
C ASN A 95 3.74 6.70 -8.90
N THR A 96 3.24 7.21 -10.02
CA THR A 96 1.80 7.17 -10.33
C THR A 96 1.46 6.07 -11.33
N LEU A 97 0.20 5.61 -11.32
CA LEU A 97 -0.29 4.68 -12.35
C LEU A 97 -0.25 5.30 -13.75
N ASN A 98 -0.41 6.63 -13.85
CA ASN A 98 -0.34 7.32 -15.14
C ASN A 98 1.08 7.32 -15.71
N ASP A 99 2.10 7.60 -14.88
CA ASP A 99 3.51 7.53 -15.30
C ASP A 99 3.88 6.13 -15.78
N HIS A 100 3.40 5.11 -15.05
CA HIS A 100 3.64 3.71 -15.39
C HIS A 100 3.03 3.34 -16.75
N LYS A 101 1.76 3.68 -16.97
CA LYS A 101 1.08 3.45 -18.26
C LYS A 101 1.76 4.18 -19.41
N ALA A 102 2.17 5.45 -19.21
CA ALA A 102 2.86 6.22 -20.23
C ALA A 102 4.19 5.57 -20.64
N ARG A 103 4.93 5.01 -19.68
CA ARG A 103 6.18 4.28 -19.96
C ARG A 103 5.94 2.96 -20.71
N GLU A 104 4.92 2.19 -20.35
CA GLU A 104 4.59 0.95 -21.05
C GLU A 104 4.24 1.20 -22.53
N VAL A 105 3.55 2.31 -22.82
CA VAL A 105 3.27 2.72 -24.21
C VAL A 105 4.57 3.05 -24.95
N LEU A 106 5.47 3.83 -24.35
CA LEU A 106 6.73 4.24 -24.98
C LEU A 106 7.75 3.10 -25.13
N GLY A 107 7.71 2.09 -24.26
CA GLY A 107 8.62 0.92 -24.30
C GLY A 107 8.18 -0.19 -25.24
N ASN A 108 6.98 -0.11 -25.83
CA ASN A 108 6.45 -1.08 -26.81
C ASN A 108 6.61 -0.59 -28.27
N GLU A 109 7.30 0.54 -28.49
CA GLU A 109 7.60 1.11 -29.81
C GLU A 109 9.06 0.87 -30.28
N GLU A 110 9.85 0.10 -29.52
CA GLU A 110 11.21 -0.37 -29.89
C GLU A 110 11.23 -1.86 -30.26
#